data_AF-A0A945ATQ2-F1
#
_entry.id   AF-A0A945ATQ2-F1
#
_cell.length_a   1.000
_cell.length_b   1.000
_cell.length_c   1.000
_cell.angle_alpha   90.00
_cell.angle_beta   90.00
_cell.angle_gamma   90.00
#
_symmetry.space_group_name_H-M   'P 1'
#
loop_
_entity.id
_entity.type
_entity.pdbx_description
1 polymer ?
#
loop_
_entity_poly.entity_id
_entity_poly.type
_entity_poly.pdbx_seq_one_letter_code
_entity_poly.pdbx_strand_id
1 'polypeptide(L)'
;MNFTNTPSPEEVSCLLQNAALRDAIEPFFEDDTFGDIDFFEMPTEVENRYLESMLAWEQAPVLPVGRWFNPPIILESVCNLCEEQLREELWAVIERLYEGRVVLDFTDHLSDRELYNLIRREILPTSVKRVDLPDNYFHWDCSVAGRGPEVSADDWYPEAVAESLIWLTYYADNAERSEWEAEYCIDLPPCEIPPFPRAMPSAPV
;
A
#
# COMPACT_ATOMS: atom_id res chain seq x y z
N MET A 1 -13.25 -27.99 -47.39
CA MET A 1 -13.31 -27.21 -46.14
C MET A 1 -12.01 -26.43 -46.07
N ASN A 2 -12.06 -25.13 -46.34
CA ASN A 2 -10.86 -24.28 -46.31
C ASN A 2 -10.58 -23.85 -44.87
N PHE A 3 -9.60 -24.49 -44.24
CA PHE A 3 -8.97 -23.96 -43.03
C PHE A 3 -7.84 -23.04 -43.46
N THR A 4 -8.14 -21.80 -43.82
CA THR A 4 -7.13 -20.74 -43.83
C THR A 4 -7.32 -19.95 -42.55
N ASN A 5 -7.05 -20.62 -41.42
CA ASN A 5 -6.90 -19.95 -40.14
C ASN A 5 -5.45 -19.45 -40.06
N THR A 6 -5.10 -18.54 -40.97
CA THR A 6 -3.83 -17.81 -40.89
C THR A 6 -3.99 -16.79 -39.78
N PRO A 7 -3.15 -16.83 -38.73
CA PRO A 7 -3.24 -15.88 -37.64
C PRO A 7 -3.06 -14.46 -38.17
N SER A 8 -3.76 -13.53 -37.55
CA SER A 8 -3.62 -12.10 -37.86
C SER A 8 -2.21 -11.64 -37.48
N PRO A 9 -1.69 -10.58 -38.12
CA PRO A 9 -0.42 -9.98 -37.72
C PRO A 9 -0.39 -9.58 -36.23
N GLU A 10 -1.53 -9.15 -35.68
CA GLU A 10 -1.67 -8.75 -34.27
C GLU A 10 -1.55 -9.96 -33.33
N GLU A 11 -2.18 -11.09 -33.68
CA GLU A 11 -2.06 -12.35 -32.93
C GLU A 11 -0.61 -12.85 -32.91
N VAL A 12 0.09 -12.76 -34.06
CA VAL A 12 1.51 -13.12 -34.14
C VAL A 12 2.37 -12.18 -33.30
N SER A 13 2.14 -10.86 -33.35
CA SER A 13 2.84 -9.89 -32.52
C SER A 13 2.62 -10.13 -31.03
N CYS A 14 1.39 -10.44 -30.62
CA CYS A 14 1.04 -10.76 -29.25
C CYS A 14 1.82 -11.99 -28.73
N LEU A 15 1.91 -13.07 -29.53
CA LEU A 15 2.67 -14.27 -29.20
C LEU A 15 4.19 -14.01 -29.14
N LEU A 16 4.72 -13.19 -30.05
CA LEU A 16 6.14 -12.82 -30.03
C LEU A 16 6.51 -11.99 -28.80
N GLN A 17 5.64 -11.07 -28.41
CA GLN A 17 5.79 -10.30 -27.16
C GLN A 17 5.75 -11.23 -25.95
N ASN A 18 4.82 -12.19 -25.93
CA ASN A 18 4.73 -13.19 -24.88
C ASN A 18 6.02 -13.98 -24.71
N ALA A 19 6.57 -14.50 -25.80
CA ALA A 19 7.83 -15.24 -25.77
C ALA A 19 8.98 -14.38 -25.20
N ALA A 20 9.09 -13.12 -25.64
CA ALA A 20 10.11 -12.20 -25.13
C ALA A 20 9.94 -11.88 -23.64
N LEU A 21 8.70 -11.71 -23.17
CA LEU A 21 8.41 -11.46 -21.77
C LEU A 21 8.75 -12.68 -20.90
N ARG A 22 8.39 -13.89 -21.33
CA ARG A 22 8.75 -15.15 -20.66
C ARG A 22 10.26 -15.32 -20.52
N ASP A 23 11.00 -15.09 -21.61
CA ASP A 23 12.47 -15.13 -21.58
C ASP A 23 13.06 -14.09 -20.62
N ALA A 24 12.46 -12.89 -20.57
CA ALA A 24 12.93 -11.81 -19.71
C ALA A 24 12.65 -12.05 -18.22
N ILE A 25 11.55 -12.71 -17.88
CA ILE A 25 11.18 -13.01 -16.49
C ILE A 25 11.84 -14.31 -15.98
N GLU A 26 12.29 -15.20 -16.87
CA GLU A 26 13.00 -16.45 -16.56
C GLU A 26 14.05 -16.33 -15.43
N PRO A 27 14.95 -15.32 -15.42
CA PRO A 27 15.99 -15.19 -14.41
C PRO A 27 15.48 -14.87 -13.00
N PHE A 28 14.21 -14.47 -12.85
CA PHE A 28 13.60 -14.10 -11.57
C PHE A 28 12.78 -15.24 -10.95
N PHE A 29 12.56 -16.34 -11.68
CA PHE A 29 11.86 -17.54 -11.20
C PHE A 29 12.77 -18.50 -10.39
N GLU A 30 13.74 -17.98 -9.63
CA GLU A 30 14.71 -18.81 -8.90
C GLU A 30 14.13 -19.55 -7.68
N ASP A 31 12.90 -19.24 -7.26
CA ASP A 31 12.17 -19.91 -6.19
C ASP A 31 10.78 -20.39 -6.67
N ASP A 32 10.33 -21.54 -6.19
CA ASP A 32 9.02 -22.20 -6.43
C ASP A 32 7.77 -21.32 -6.09
N THR A 33 7.94 -20.03 -5.83
CA THR A 33 6.89 -19.06 -5.46
C THR A 33 5.87 -18.78 -6.55
N PHE A 34 6.12 -19.23 -7.78
CA PHE A 34 5.28 -18.95 -8.95
C PHE A 34 4.56 -20.19 -9.49
N GLY A 35 4.69 -21.35 -8.82
CA GLY A 35 4.12 -22.62 -9.24
C GLY A 35 2.59 -22.68 -9.28
N ASP A 36 1.90 -21.70 -8.69
CA ASP A 36 0.44 -21.66 -8.59
C ASP A 36 -0.26 -20.93 -9.76
N ILE A 37 0.47 -20.38 -10.72
CA ILE A 37 -0.12 -19.64 -11.84
C ILE A 37 -0.26 -20.55 -13.06
N ASP A 38 -1.51 -20.86 -13.43
CA ASP A 38 -1.80 -21.62 -14.63
C ASP A 38 -1.76 -20.72 -15.88
N PHE A 39 -0.57 -20.60 -16.47
CA PHE A 39 -0.36 -19.91 -17.74
C PHE A 39 -1.01 -20.60 -18.95
N PHE A 40 -1.53 -21.84 -18.81
CA PHE A 40 -2.11 -22.57 -19.95
C PHE A 40 -3.57 -22.20 -20.23
N GLU A 41 -4.31 -21.69 -19.24
CA GLU A 41 -5.71 -21.27 -19.40
C GLU A 41 -5.88 -19.77 -19.68
N MET A 42 -4.82 -18.97 -19.50
CA MET A 42 -4.87 -17.52 -19.64
C MET A 42 -4.72 -17.06 -21.11
N PRO A 43 -5.56 -16.13 -21.60
CA PRO A 43 -5.35 -15.51 -22.91
C PRO A 43 -4.00 -14.79 -22.98
N THR A 44 -3.28 -14.93 -24.10
CA THR A 44 -1.91 -14.39 -24.26
C THR A 44 -1.79 -12.89 -23.97
N GLU A 45 -2.80 -12.10 -24.32
CA GLU A 45 -2.80 -10.66 -24.00
C GLU A 45 -2.84 -10.39 -22.49
N VAL A 46 -3.64 -11.18 -21.75
CA VAL A 46 -3.72 -11.06 -20.29
C VAL A 46 -2.41 -11.51 -19.66
N GLU A 47 -1.84 -12.60 -20.18
CA GLU A 47 -0.52 -13.06 -19.77
C GLU A 47 0.56 -12.00 -20.00
N ASN A 48 0.58 -11.35 -21.15
CA ASN A 48 1.56 -10.31 -21.45
C ASN A 48 1.48 -9.16 -20.43
N ARG A 49 0.28 -8.67 -20.11
CA ARG A 49 0.12 -7.62 -19.09
C ARG A 49 0.58 -8.09 -17.71
N TYR A 50 0.33 -9.35 -17.38
CA TYR A 50 0.78 -9.94 -16.12
C TYR A 50 2.31 -9.99 -16.05
N LEU A 51 2.96 -10.54 -17.08
CA LEU A 51 4.42 -10.63 -17.17
C LEU A 51 5.09 -9.25 -17.20
N GLU A 52 4.49 -8.27 -17.88
CA GLU A 52 4.94 -6.88 -17.85
C GLU A 52 4.87 -6.28 -16.45
N SER A 53 3.78 -6.55 -15.71
CA SER A 53 3.62 -6.08 -14.33
C SER A 53 4.64 -6.73 -13.40
N MET A 54 4.88 -8.03 -13.56
CA MET A 54 5.92 -8.75 -12.81
C MET A 54 7.31 -8.20 -13.10
N LEU A 55 7.66 -8.02 -14.37
CA LEU A 55 8.96 -7.47 -14.76
C LEU A 55 9.14 -6.05 -14.22
N ALA A 56 8.10 -5.22 -14.31
CA ALA A 56 8.12 -3.88 -13.72
C ALA A 56 8.36 -3.93 -12.21
N TRP A 57 7.75 -4.89 -11.51
CA TRP A 57 8.01 -5.12 -10.08
C TRP A 57 9.45 -5.58 -9.82
N GLU A 58 9.97 -6.54 -10.58
CA GLU A 58 11.30 -7.07 -10.34
C GLU A 58 12.41 -6.06 -10.64
N GLN A 59 12.23 -5.26 -11.68
CA GLN A 59 13.19 -4.25 -12.08
C GLN A 59 13.03 -2.92 -11.31
N ALA A 60 11.93 -2.76 -10.55
CA ALA A 60 11.67 -1.53 -9.82
C ALA A 60 12.79 -1.23 -8.81
N PRO A 61 13.33 0.01 -8.81
CA PRO A 61 14.38 0.38 -7.87
C PRO A 61 13.80 0.48 -6.45
N VAL A 62 14.57 0.01 -5.47
CA VAL A 62 14.28 0.22 -4.05
C VAL A 62 14.83 1.59 -3.66
N LEU A 63 13.95 2.52 -3.31
CA LEU A 63 14.29 3.90 -2.97
C LEU A 63 13.46 4.39 -1.79
N PRO A 64 14.00 5.28 -0.94
CA PRO A 64 13.21 6.00 0.04
C PRO A 64 12.03 6.74 -0.61
N VAL A 65 10.84 6.67 -0.02
CA VAL A 65 9.63 7.35 -0.55
C VAL A 65 9.90 8.82 -0.82
N GLY A 66 10.62 9.52 0.06
CA GLY A 66 10.94 10.94 -0.14
C GLY A 66 11.77 11.24 -1.41
N ARG A 67 12.48 10.24 -1.96
CA ARG A 67 13.24 10.35 -3.21
C ARG A 67 12.44 9.97 -4.47
N TRP A 68 11.17 9.61 -4.33
CA TRP A 68 10.31 9.34 -5.50
C TRP A 68 10.01 10.63 -6.28
N PHE A 69 10.10 11.77 -5.62
CA PHE A 69 9.69 13.07 -6.13
C PHE A 69 10.86 13.90 -6.67
N ASN A 70 10.55 14.82 -7.59
CA ASN A 70 11.52 15.80 -8.09
C ASN A 70 10.95 17.23 -7.96
N PRO A 71 11.45 18.07 -7.03
CA PRO A 71 12.53 17.77 -6.08
C PRO A 71 12.10 16.78 -4.98
N PRO A 72 13.06 16.06 -4.35
CA PRO A 72 12.77 15.16 -3.22
C PRO A 72 12.01 15.88 -2.11
N ILE A 73 11.10 15.17 -1.44
CA ILE A 73 10.36 15.71 -0.30
C ILE A 73 11.30 15.73 0.91
N ILE A 74 11.50 16.92 1.46
CA ILE A 74 12.24 17.14 2.70
C ILE A 74 11.34 18.00 3.57
N LEU A 75 10.96 17.48 4.74
CA LEU A 75 10.07 18.14 5.68
C LEU A 75 10.86 18.81 6.80
N GLU A 76 10.38 19.98 7.23
CA GLU A 76 10.96 20.71 8.35
C GLU A 76 10.73 19.98 9.69
N SER A 77 11.46 20.42 10.73
CA SER A 77 11.21 19.90 12.06
C SER A 77 9.96 20.55 12.64
N VAL A 78 9.07 19.74 13.21
CA VAL A 78 7.83 20.21 13.89
C VAL A 78 8.11 21.29 14.93
N CYS A 79 9.28 21.26 15.60
CA CYS A 79 9.65 22.27 16.60
C CYS A 79 9.79 23.69 16.03
N ASN A 80 9.92 23.83 14.71
CA ASN A 80 10.10 25.11 14.02
C ASN A 80 8.78 25.65 13.44
N LEU A 81 7.70 24.89 13.49
CA LEU A 81 6.42 25.22 12.85
C LEU A 81 5.37 25.60 13.91
N CYS A 82 4.60 26.66 13.64
CA CYS A 82 3.35 26.89 14.38
C CYS A 82 2.25 25.93 13.89
N GLU A 83 1.12 25.87 14.58
CA GLU A 83 0.03 24.93 14.23
C GLU A 83 -0.55 25.20 12.83
N GLU A 84 -0.67 26.47 12.45
CA GLU A 84 -1.15 26.84 11.12
C GLU A 84 -0.18 26.41 10.01
N GLN A 85 1.11 26.68 10.20
CA GLN A 85 2.16 26.28 9.25
C GLN A 85 2.26 24.75 9.13
N LEU A 86 2.18 24.06 10.27
CA LEU A 86 2.22 22.59 10.32
C LEU A 86 1.08 21.99 9.49
N ARG A 87 -0.14 22.51 9.67
CA ARG A 87 -1.31 22.03 8.93
C ARG A 87 -1.19 22.31 7.43
N GLU A 88 -0.73 23.49 7.05
CA GLU A 88 -0.50 23.84 5.64
C GLU A 88 0.55 22.93 5.00
N GLU A 89 1.69 22.72 5.66
CA GLU A 89 2.75 21.85 5.17
C GLU A 89 2.32 20.37 5.14
N LEU A 90 1.52 19.93 6.13
CA LEU A 90 0.94 18.60 6.17
C LEU A 90 0.05 18.32 4.95
N TRP A 91 -0.89 19.21 4.64
CA TRP A 91 -1.75 19.03 3.47
C TRP A 91 -0.96 19.10 2.16
N ALA A 92 0.00 20.01 2.06
CA ALA A 92 0.88 20.08 0.90
C ALA A 92 1.68 18.78 0.68
N VAL A 93 2.17 18.13 1.74
CA VAL A 93 2.86 16.85 1.60
C VAL A 93 1.90 15.70 1.30
N ILE A 94 0.69 15.68 1.86
CA ILE A 94 -0.33 14.66 1.55
C ILE A 94 -0.70 14.70 0.06
N GLU A 95 -0.93 15.89 -0.49
CA GLU A 95 -1.24 16.05 -1.92
C GLU A 95 -0.06 15.59 -2.79
N ARG A 96 1.17 15.97 -2.44
CA ARG A 96 2.36 15.51 -3.16
C ARG A 96 2.55 14.00 -3.08
N LEU A 97 2.32 13.38 -1.92
CA LEU A 97 2.37 11.93 -1.77
C LEU A 97 1.36 11.26 -2.71
N TYR A 98 0.13 11.77 -2.76
CA TYR A 98 -0.91 11.26 -3.64
C TYR A 98 -0.57 11.41 -5.13
N GLU A 99 0.03 12.53 -5.55
CA GLU A 99 0.56 12.71 -6.92
C GLU A 99 1.62 11.66 -7.27
N GLY A 100 2.39 11.20 -6.27
CA GLY A 100 3.33 10.08 -6.39
C GLY A 100 2.71 8.71 -6.21
N ARG A 101 1.37 8.61 -6.20
CA ARG A 101 0.57 7.40 -5.95
C ARG A 101 0.85 6.75 -4.59
N VAL A 102 1.17 7.56 -3.58
CA VAL A 102 1.25 7.11 -2.18
C VAL A 102 -0.03 7.53 -1.47
N VAL A 103 -0.80 6.55 -1.02
CA VAL A 103 -2.06 6.74 -0.28
C VAL A 103 -1.81 6.43 1.19
N LEU A 104 -2.34 7.29 2.07
CA LEU A 104 -2.26 7.09 3.51
C LEU A 104 -3.62 6.60 4.00
N ASP A 105 -3.68 5.36 4.46
CA ASP A 105 -4.88 4.75 4.99
C ASP A 105 -4.97 4.96 6.50
N PHE A 106 -6.19 4.95 7.04
CA PHE A 106 -6.43 4.89 8.49
C PHE A 106 -5.77 6.01 9.31
N THR A 107 -5.91 7.26 8.86
CA THR A 107 -5.16 8.37 9.48
C THR A 107 -5.89 9.06 10.64
N ASP A 108 -7.21 8.98 10.72
CA ASP A 108 -8.09 9.86 11.53
C ASP A 108 -7.86 9.83 13.04
N HIS A 109 -7.18 8.83 13.59
CA HIS A 109 -6.79 8.79 15.00
C HIS A 109 -5.57 9.66 15.34
N LEU A 110 -4.77 10.03 14.35
CA LEU A 110 -3.54 10.83 14.53
C LEU A 110 -3.86 12.32 14.50
N SER A 111 -3.31 13.11 15.42
CA SER A 111 -3.31 14.57 15.26
C SER A 111 -2.45 15.01 14.07
N ASP A 112 -2.65 16.24 13.56
CA ASP A 112 -1.80 16.81 12.48
C ASP A 112 -0.30 16.68 12.80
N ARG A 113 0.06 16.86 14.07
CA ARG A 113 1.43 16.73 14.56
C ARG A 113 1.95 15.30 14.54
N GLU A 114 1.12 14.33 14.90
CA GLU A 114 1.49 12.92 14.86
C GLU A 114 1.61 12.43 13.43
N LEU A 115 0.63 12.73 12.57
CA LEU A 115 0.67 12.36 11.16
C LEU A 115 1.86 12.99 10.43
N TYR A 116 2.14 14.28 10.67
CA TYR A 116 3.30 14.94 10.07
C TYR A 116 4.62 14.27 10.52
N ASN A 117 4.73 13.90 11.80
CA ASN A 117 5.91 13.18 12.29
C ASN A 117 6.02 11.77 11.70
N LEU A 118 4.91 11.05 11.56
CA LEU A 118 4.85 9.74 10.92
C LEU A 118 5.38 9.84 9.48
N ILE A 119 4.84 10.78 8.69
CA ILE A 119 5.29 11.03 7.32
C ILE A 119 6.80 11.31 7.29
N ARG A 120 7.25 12.27 8.12
CA ARG A 120 8.64 12.72 8.11
C ARG A 120 9.64 11.66 8.57
N ARG A 121 9.33 10.92 9.63
CA ARG A 121 10.29 10.05 10.32
C ARG A 121 10.25 8.60 9.86
N GLU A 122 9.12 8.15 9.34
CA GLU A 122 8.90 6.75 9.00
C GLU A 122 8.58 6.59 7.51
N ILE A 123 7.57 7.28 6.98
CA ILE A 123 7.15 7.08 5.59
C ILE A 123 8.24 7.53 4.61
N LEU A 124 8.67 8.80 4.66
CA LEU A 124 9.64 9.35 3.71
C LEU A 124 11.00 8.63 3.71
N PRO A 125 11.56 8.21 4.86
CA PRO A 125 12.81 7.45 4.91
C PRO A 125 12.68 5.98 4.50
N THR A 126 11.48 5.41 4.57
CA THR A 126 11.27 3.98 4.29
C THR A 126 11.57 3.67 2.83
N SER A 127 12.43 2.67 2.60
CA SER A 127 12.86 2.26 1.28
C SER A 127 11.97 1.13 0.78
N VAL A 128 11.26 1.41 -0.30
CA VAL A 128 10.29 0.50 -0.93
C VAL A 128 10.54 0.45 -2.44
N LYS A 129 10.10 -0.62 -3.09
CA LYS A 129 10.13 -0.73 -4.55
C LYS A 129 9.23 0.35 -5.15
N ARG A 130 9.79 1.22 -5.99
CA ARG A 130 9.01 2.20 -6.75
C ARG A 130 8.57 1.59 -8.07
N VAL A 131 7.36 1.06 -8.09
CA VAL A 131 6.76 0.44 -9.27
C VAL A 131 5.95 1.47 -10.03
N ASP A 132 6.38 1.82 -11.24
CA ASP A 132 5.73 2.84 -12.09
C ASP A 132 4.70 2.19 -13.02
N LEU A 133 3.64 1.64 -12.43
CA LEU A 133 2.49 1.09 -13.16
C LEU A 133 1.27 2.00 -12.94
N PRO A 134 0.49 2.34 -14.00
CA PRO A 134 -0.63 3.29 -13.92
C PRO A 134 -1.63 3.03 -12.80
N ASP A 135 -1.93 1.76 -12.56
CA ASP A 135 -2.96 1.31 -11.61
C ASP A 135 -2.38 0.92 -10.24
N ASN A 136 -1.08 1.11 -10.04
CA ASN A 136 -0.41 0.74 -8.79
C ASN A 136 -0.30 1.96 -7.85
N TYR A 137 -1.01 1.88 -6.73
CA TYR A 137 -0.88 2.80 -5.61
C TYR A 137 -0.15 2.10 -4.45
N PHE A 138 0.78 2.82 -3.83
CA PHE A 138 1.44 2.38 -2.61
C PHE A 138 0.62 2.84 -1.41
N HIS A 139 -0.01 1.89 -0.73
CA HIS A 139 -0.82 2.12 0.45
C HIS A 139 0.04 2.02 1.71
N TRP A 140 -0.02 3.06 2.55
CA TRP A 140 0.60 3.06 3.87
C TRP A 140 -0.48 2.97 4.93
N ASP A 141 -0.47 1.87 5.69
CA ASP A 141 -1.35 1.67 6.83
C ASP A 141 -0.87 2.53 8.01
N CYS A 142 -1.61 3.58 8.37
CA CYS A 142 -1.30 4.41 9.54
C CYS A 142 -1.87 3.85 10.85
N SER A 143 -2.68 2.78 10.82
CA SER A 143 -3.27 2.20 12.04
C SER A 143 -2.25 1.51 12.94
N VAL A 144 -1.06 1.18 12.43
CA VAL A 144 0.05 0.63 13.23
C VAL A 144 0.90 1.70 13.91
N ALA A 145 0.54 2.99 13.76
CA ALA A 145 1.32 4.11 14.24
C ALA A 145 0.55 4.98 15.23
N GLY A 146 1.28 5.73 16.06
CA GLY A 146 0.69 6.67 17.01
C GLY A 146 0.46 6.07 18.39
N ARG A 147 -0.29 6.81 19.21
CA ARG A 147 -0.65 6.37 20.56
C ARG A 147 -1.88 5.47 20.46
N GLY A 148 -1.73 4.22 20.88
CA GLY A 148 -2.85 3.29 21.03
C GLY A 148 -3.92 3.81 22.01
N PRO A 149 -5.14 3.26 21.95
CA PRO A 149 -6.22 3.60 22.88
C PRO A 149 -5.79 3.40 24.34
N GLU A 150 -6.33 4.20 25.26
CA GLU A 150 -6.09 4.01 26.68
C GLU A 150 -6.79 2.73 27.15
N VAL A 151 -6.00 1.66 27.32
CA VAL A 151 -6.44 0.40 27.92
C VAL A 151 -6.09 0.37 29.42
N SER A 152 -6.91 -0.30 30.24
CA SER A 152 -6.62 -0.43 31.66
C SER A 152 -5.31 -1.19 31.85
N ALA A 153 -4.53 -0.82 32.87
CA ALA A 153 -3.30 -1.56 33.21
C ALA A 153 -3.57 -3.01 33.64
N ASP A 154 -4.82 -3.32 34.01
CA ASP A 154 -5.29 -4.65 34.37
C ASP A 154 -5.77 -5.47 33.16
N ASP A 155 -5.94 -4.84 31.99
CA ASP A 155 -6.34 -5.53 30.76
C ASP A 155 -5.12 -6.15 30.09
N TRP A 156 -5.16 -7.47 29.88
CA TRP A 156 -4.13 -8.19 29.15
C TRP A 156 -4.64 -8.57 27.76
N TYR A 157 -3.92 -8.14 26.72
CA TYR A 157 -4.19 -8.49 25.33
C TYR A 157 -3.05 -9.35 24.77
N PRO A 158 -3.35 -10.39 23.98
CA PRO A 158 -2.35 -11.07 23.16
C PRO A 158 -1.61 -10.08 22.24
N GLU A 159 -0.36 -10.37 21.90
CA GLU A 159 0.51 -9.48 21.11
C GLU A 159 -0.13 -9.07 19.77
N ALA A 160 -0.69 -10.03 19.02
CA ALA A 160 -1.38 -9.75 17.76
C ALA A 160 -2.55 -8.77 17.91
N VAL A 161 -3.26 -8.84 19.03
CA VAL A 161 -4.37 -7.92 19.36
C VAL A 161 -3.79 -6.57 19.74
N ALA A 162 -2.76 -6.54 20.59
CA ALA A 162 -2.10 -5.33 21.05
C ALA A 162 -1.57 -4.48 19.88
N GLU A 163 -0.96 -5.13 18.88
CA GLU A 163 -0.46 -4.48 17.65
C GLU A 163 -1.59 -3.93 16.76
N SER A 164 -2.78 -4.53 16.83
CA SER A 164 -3.94 -4.16 16.01
C SER A 164 -4.94 -3.27 16.77
N LEU A 165 -4.63 -2.84 18.00
CA LEU A 165 -5.59 -2.15 18.88
C LEU A 165 -6.17 -0.88 18.26
N ILE A 166 -5.36 -0.07 17.59
CA ILE A 166 -5.84 1.16 16.93
C ILE A 166 -6.84 0.80 15.83
N TRP A 167 -6.52 -0.18 15.00
CA TRP A 167 -7.43 -0.66 13.95
C TRP A 167 -8.73 -1.20 14.52
N LEU A 168 -8.63 -2.10 15.50
CA LEU A 168 -9.79 -2.69 16.18
C LEU A 168 -10.66 -1.64 16.88
N THR A 169 -10.09 -0.55 17.35
CA THR A 169 -10.82 0.51 18.06
C THR A 169 -11.53 1.46 17.11
N TYR A 170 -10.85 1.91 16.05
CA TYR A 170 -11.33 3.03 15.23
C TYR A 170 -11.83 2.65 13.83
N TYR A 171 -11.43 1.50 13.28
CA TYR A 171 -11.60 1.20 11.85
C TYR A 171 -12.26 -0.14 11.55
N ALA A 172 -12.05 -1.16 12.39
CA ALA A 172 -12.67 -2.46 12.25
C ALA A 172 -14.19 -2.37 12.39
N ASP A 173 -14.90 -3.10 11.55
CA ASP A 173 -16.34 -3.23 11.69
C ASP A 173 -16.73 -4.23 12.80
N ASN A 174 -18.03 -4.33 13.09
CA ASN A 174 -18.52 -5.22 14.15
C ASN A 174 -18.32 -6.71 13.83
N ALA A 175 -18.33 -7.08 12.55
CA ALA A 175 -18.15 -8.47 12.13
C ALA A 175 -16.69 -8.88 12.32
N GLU A 176 -15.76 -8.07 11.83
CA GLU A 176 -14.32 -8.26 12.01
C GLU A 176 -13.98 -8.33 13.50
N ARG A 177 -14.46 -7.38 14.31
CA ARG A 177 -14.22 -7.40 15.77
C ARG A 177 -14.73 -8.68 16.44
N SER A 178 -15.90 -9.18 16.03
CA SER A 178 -16.48 -10.41 16.58
C SER A 178 -15.63 -11.64 16.25
N GLU A 179 -15.00 -11.67 15.06
CA GLU A 179 -14.07 -12.73 14.66
C GLU A 179 -12.82 -12.72 15.55
N TRP A 180 -12.25 -11.54 15.82
CA TRP A 180 -11.10 -11.39 16.70
C TRP A 180 -11.42 -11.76 18.17
N GLU A 181 -12.57 -11.33 18.70
CA GLU A 181 -13.02 -11.72 20.05
C GLU A 181 -13.16 -13.24 20.17
N ALA A 182 -13.71 -13.90 19.16
CA ALA A 182 -13.88 -15.34 19.13
C ALA A 182 -12.56 -16.10 18.99
N GLU A 183 -11.66 -15.63 18.11
CA GLU A 183 -10.36 -16.25 17.85
C GLU A 183 -9.47 -16.21 19.09
N TYR A 184 -9.37 -15.04 19.73
CA TYR A 184 -8.46 -14.83 20.86
C TYR A 184 -9.14 -15.06 22.22
N CYS A 185 -10.45 -15.30 22.24
CA CYS A 185 -11.25 -15.48 23.47
C CYS A 185 -11.08 -14.31 24.46
N ILE A 186 -11.17 -13.09 23.94
CA ILE A 186 -11.02 -11.84 24.71
C ILE A 186 -12.22 -10.92 24.46
N ASP A 187 -12.44 -9.97 25.37
CA ASP A 187 -13.32 -8.83 25.13
C ASP A 187 -12.46 -7.67 24.58
N LEU A 188 -12.78 -7.19 23.38
CA LEU A 188 -12.05 -6.06 22.80
C LEU A 188 -12.48 -4.73 23.46
N PRO A 189 -11.60 -3.71 23.47
CA PRO A 189 -12.00 -2.37 23.91
C PRO A 189 -13.16 -1.86 23.05
N PRO A 190 -14.02 -0.98 23.58
CA PRO A 190 -15.15 -0.46 22.84
C PRO A 190 -14.71 0.21 21.54
N CYS A 191 -15.55 0.14 20.51
CA CYS A 191 -15.34 0.92 19.30
C CYS A 191 -15.48 2.42 19.61
N GLU A 192 -14.56 3.22 19.08
CA GLU A 192 -14.54 4.67 19.26
C GLU A 192 -14.49 5.39 17.91
N ILE A 193 -15.01 6.62 17.89
CA ILE A 193 -14.93 7.48 16.70
C ILE A 193 -13.54 8.13 16.71
N PRO A 194 -12.78 8.06 15.61
CA PRO A 194 -11.45 8.66 15.57
C PRO A 194 -11.50 10.19 15.79
N PRO A 195 -10.60 10.75 16.62
CA PRO A 195 -10.67 12.14 17.08
C PRO A 195 -10.47 13.23 16.01
N PHE A 196 -9.80 12.92 14.89
CA PHE A 196 -9.37 13.91 13.91
C PHE A 196 -9.83 13.53 12.48
N PRO A 197 -11.15 13.53 12.21
CA PRO A 197 -11.68 13.11 10.92
C PRO A 197 -11.16 14.00 9.79
N ARG A 198 -10.74 13.39 8.67
CA ARG A 198 -10.25 14.13 7.50
C ARG A 198 -10.62 13.47 6.17
N ALA A 199 -10.75 14.30 5.14
CA ALA A 199 -11.02 13.84 3.78
C ALA A 199 -9.68 13.60 3.05
N MET A 200 -9.11 12.41 3.21
CA MET A 200 -7.87 12.04 2.52
C MET A 200 -8.11 11.80 1.02
N PRO A 201 -7.14 12.12 0.15
CA PRO A 201 -7.12 11.61 -1.22
C PRO A 201 -7.12 10.07 -1.20
N SER A 202 -7.96 9.47 -2.04
CA SER A 202 -8.11 8.01 -2.15
C SER A 202 -7.82 7.56 -3.58
N ALA A 203 -7.21 6.38 -3.72
CA ALA A 203 -7.02 5.76 -5.02
C ALA A 203 -8.39 5.58 -5.72
N PRO A 204 -8.46 5.76 -7.05
CA PRO A 204 -9.68 5.47 -7.79
C PRO A 204 -10.05 3.99 -7.67
N VAL A 205 -11.35 3.74 -7.45
CA VAL A 205 -11.97 2.40 -7.37
C VAL A 205 -12.22 1.85 -8.76
#